data_AF-A0A7V8DA45-F1
#
_entry.id   AF-A0A7V8DA45-F1
#
_cell.length_a   1.000
_cell.length_b   1.000
_cell.length_c   1.000
_cell.angle_alpha   90.00
_cell.angle_beta   90.00
_cell.angle_gamma   90.00
#
_symmetry.space_group_name_H-M   'P 1'
#
loop_
_entity.id
_entity.type
_entity.pdbx_description
1 polymer ?
#
loop_
_entity_poly.entity_id
_entity_poly.type
_entity_poly.pdbx_seq_one_letter_code
_entity_poly.pdbx_strand_id
1 'polypeptide(L)' 'EDLDPASFEKLIDDLAADKEVVPASAIGRQKSAPIGGPTTLQDAKLYDGSLAKKIKIPNLPAKG' A
#
# COMPACT_ATOMS: atom_id res chain seq x y z
N GLU A 1 0.99 5.22 10.70
CA GLU A 1 1.31 6.43 9.88
C GLU A 1 0.26 7.51 10.17
N ASP A 2 0.46 8.75 9.71
CA ASP A 2 -0.49 9.87 9.91
C ASP A 2 -0.91 10.10 11.37
N LEU A 3 0.07 10.05 12.26
CA LEU A 3 -0.14 10.16 13.69
C LEU A 3 -0.19 11.62 14.13
N ASP A 4 -1.10 11.90 15.06
CA ASP A 4 -1.06 13.05 15.95
C ASP A 4 -0.46 12.62 17.31
N PRO A 5 -0.28 13.53 18.28
CA PRO A 5 0.29 13.17 19.59
C PRO A 5 -0.51 12.07 20.31
N ALA A 6 -1.85 12.13 20.30
CA ALA A 6 -2.70 11.19 21.01
C ALA A 6 -2.64 9.77 20.42
N SER A 7 -2.71 9.65 19.10
CA SER A 7 -2.59 8.36 18.40
C SER A 7 -1.18 7.78 18.50
N PHE A 8 -0.15 8.63 18.60
CA PHE A 8 1.22 8.18 18.85
C PHE A 8 1.39 7.63 20.27
N GLU A 9 0.90 8.33 21.30
CA GLU A 9 0.93 7.85 22.69
C GLU A 9 0.20 6.52 22.84
N LYS A 10 -1.02 6.43 22.28
CA LYS A 10 -1.78 5.17 22.28
C LYS A 10 -1.02 4.03 21.60
N LEU A 11 -0.31 4.31 20.50
CA LEU A 11 0.48 3.28 19.81
C LEU A 11 1.62 2.76 20.70
N ILE A 12 2.28 3.64 21.46
CA ILE A 12 3.32 3.24 22.42
C ILE A 12 2.71 2.37 23.53
N ASP A 13 1.57 2.77 24.09
CA ASP A 13 0.89 2.02 25.16
C ASP A 13 0.46 0.62 24.69
N ASP A 14 -0.08 0.52 23.47
CA ASP A 14 -0.50 -0.77 22.90
C ASP A 14 0.71 -1.69 22.65
N LEU A 15 1.83 -1.16 22.15
CA LEU A 15 3.07 -1.91 21.98
C LEU A 15 3.64 -2.38 23.33
N ALA A 16 3.65 -1.50 24.33
CA ALA A 16 4.12 -1.84 25.68
C ALA A 16 3.26 -2.91 26.37
N ALA A 17 1.99 -3.02 25.97
CA ALA A 17 1.05 -4.01 26.46
C ALA A 17 0.99 -5.31 25.62
N ASP A 18 1.96 -5.52 24.72
CA ASP A 18 2.02 -6.67 23.79
C ASP A 18 0.74 -6.85 22.95
N LYS A 19 0.04 -5.74 22.63
CA LYS A 19 -1.11 -5.79 21.73
C LYS A 19 -0.64 -5.80 20.29
N GLU A 20 -1.40 -6.52 19.46
CA GLU A 20 -1.23 -6.45 18.01
C GLU A 20 -1.63 -5.05 17.50
N VAL A 21 -0.72 -4.42 16.76
CA VAL A 21 -0.94 -3.10 16.15
C VAL A 21 -1.03 -3.24 14.63
N VAL A 22 -1.96 -2.51 14.01
CA VAL A 22 -2.17 -2.58 12.55
C VAL A 22 -1.25 -1.57 11.86
N PRO A 23 -0.34 -2.01 10.97
CA PRO A 23 0.50 -1.10 10.20
C PRO A 23 -0.31 -0.44 9.07
N ALA A 24 -0.90 0.72 9.38
CA ALA A 24 -1.69 1.52 8.44
C ALA A 24 -1.69 3.02 8.80
N SER A 25 -2.39 3.82 7.98
CA SER A 25 -2.72 5.20 8.30
C SER A 25 -3.67 5.27 9.50
N ALA A 26 -3.32 6.03 10.53
CA ALA A 26 -4.16 6.22 11.72
C ALA A 26 -5.44 7.02 11.43
N ILE A 27 -5.46 7.78 10.33
CA ILE A 27 -6.64 8.52 9.86
C ILE A 27 -7.47 7.74 8.82
N GLY A 28 -7.10 6.48 8.54
CA GLY A 28 -7.88 5.57 7.71
C GLY A 28 -7.85 5.84 6.20
N ARG A 29 -6.97 6.73 5.71
CA ARG A 29 -6.82 6.93 4.25
C ARG A 29 -6.14 5.72 3.61
N GLN A 30 -6.43 5.49 2.33
CA GLN A 30 -5.81 4.40 1.58
C GLN A 30 -4.33 4.72 1.29
N LYS A 31 -3.41 4.26 2.13
CA LYS A 31 -1.96 4.48 1.97
C LYS A 31 -1.65 5.98 1.77
N SER A 32 -1.14 6.35 0.60
CA SER A 32 -0.82 7.73 0.21
C SER A 32 -1.92 8.43 -0.60
N ALA A 33 -3.10 7.81 -0.76
CA ALA A 33 -4.23 8.45 -1.43
C ALA A 33 -4.76 9.65 -0.62
N PRO A 34 -5.44 10.62 -1.26
CA PRO A 34 -6.14 11.69 -0.55
C PRO A 34 -7.12 11.17 0.51
N ILE A 35 -7.40 12.01 1.51
CA ILE A 35 -8.51 11.78 2.43
C ILE A 35 -9.82 11.75 1.62
N GLY A 36 -10.66 10.73 1.85
CA GLY A 36 -11.84 10.47 1.02
C GLY A 36 -11.62 9.50 -0.14
N GLY A 37 -10.38 9.05 -0.37
CA GLY A 37 -10.05 8.02 -1.35
C GLY A 37 -9.28 8.53 -2.57
N PRO A 38 -8.91 7.62 -3.49
CA PRO A 38 -8.14 7.96 -4.69
C PRO A 38 -8.98 8.80 -5.66
N THR A 39 -8.42 9.95 -6.07
CA THR A 39 -9.01 10.82 -7.12
C THR A 39 -8.46 10.50 -8.51
N THR A 40 -7.37 9.74 -8.58
CA THR A 40 -6.71 9.23 -9.79
C THR A 40 -6.48 7.73 -9.65
N LEU A 41 -6.00 7.05 -10.71
CA LEU A 41 -5.84 5.59 -10.72
C LEU A 41 -7.13 4.85 -10.31
N GLN A 42 -8.27 5.30 -10.83
CA GLN A 42 -9.59 4.72 -10.51
C GLN A 42 -9.86 3.42 -11.28
N ASP A 43 -9.22 3.23 -12.44
CA ASP A 43 -9.32 1.99 -13.21
C ASP A 43 -8.33 0.95 -12.70
N ALA A 44 -8.86 -0.01 -11.94
CA ALA A 44 -8.09 -1.13 -11.41
C ALA A 44 -7.37 -1.95 -12.49
N LYS A 45 -7.88 -2.00 -13.73
CA LYS A 45 -7.23 -2.75 -14.82
C LYS A 45 -5.85 -2.22 -15.18
N LEU A 46 -5.56 -0.97 -14.83
CA LEU A 46 -4.22 -0.39 -15.04
C LEU A 46 -3.17 -0.99 -14.09
N TYR A 47 -3.58 -1.57 -12.96
CA TYR A 47 -2.69 -2.07 -11.91
C TYR A 47 -3.10 -3.42 -11.30
N ASP A 48 -4.03 -4.15 -11.93
CA ASP A 48 -4.46 -5.50 -11.52
C ASP A 48 -3.46 -6.60 -11.95
N GLY A 49 -2.39 -6.23 -12.66
CA GLY A 49 -1.36 -7.15 -13.14
C GLY A 49 -1.74 -7.95 -14.38
N SER A 50 -2.94 -7.75 -14.94
CA SER A 50 -3.41 -8.49 -16.12
C SER A 50 -2.57 -8.26 -17.37
N LEU A 51 -1.85 -7.13 -17.45
CA LEU A 51 -0.93 -6.78 -18.53
C LEU A 51 0.49 -7.36 -18.36
N ALA A 52 0.85 -7.87 -17.17
CA ALA A 52 2.18 -8.40 -16.89
C ALA A 52 2.41 -9.83 -17.43
N LYS A 53 1.69 -10.22 -18.49
CA LYS A 53 1.79 -11.56 -19.09
C LYS A 53 3.13 -11.72 -19.77
N LYS A 54 3.73 -12.91 -19.63
CA LYS A 54 4.94 -13.27 -20.39
C LYS A 54 4.60 -13.22 -21.88
N ILE A 55 5.31 -12.37 -22.62
CA ILE A 55 5.25 -12.33 -24.08
C ILE A 55 6.47 -13.04 -24.67
N LYS A 56 6.27 -13.72 -25.79
CA LYS A 56 7.40 -14.20 -26.59
C LYS A 56 7.94 -13.01 -27.38
N ILE A 57 9.13 -12.54 -27.01
CA ILE A 57 9.82 -11.48 -27.75
C ILE A 57 10.41 -12.13 -29.01
N PRO A 58 10.02 -11.70 -30.23
CA PRO A 58 10.65 -12.16 -31.45
C PRO A 58 12.16 -11.88 -31.41
N ASN A 59 12.98 -12.86 -31.81
CA ASN A 59 14.45 -12.76 -31.83
C ASN A 59 15.12 -12.54 -30.46
N LEU A 60 14.50 -12.96 -29.36
CA LEU A 60 15.17 -12.93 -28.05
C LEU A 60 16.45 -13.80 -28.09
N PRO A 61 17.64 -13.26 -27.78
CA PRO A 61 18.87 -14.03 -27.80
C PRO A 61 18.84 -15.13 -26.72
N ALA A 62 19.53 -16.24 -26.98
CA ALA A 62 19.74 -17.28 -25.99
C ALA A 62 20.49 -16.67 -24.79
N LYS A 63 20.07 -17.01 -23.57
CA LYS A 63 20.89 -16.75 -22.39
C LYS A 63 22.14 -17.62 -22.51
N GLY A 64 23.30 -16.98 -22.60
CA GLY A 64 24.61 -17.63 -22.47
C GLY A 64 24.87 -18.11 -21.05
#